data_AF-A0A3D2IEP8-F1
#
_entry.id   AF-A0A3D2IEP8-F1
#
_cell.length_a   1.000
_cell.length_b   1.000
_cell.length_c   1.000
_cell.angle_alpha   90.00
_cell.angle_beta   90.00
_cell.angle_gamma   90.00
#
_symmetry.space_group_name_H-M   'P 1'
#
loop_
_entity.id
_entity.type
_entity.pdbx_description
1 polymer ?
#
loop_
_entity_poly.entity_id
_entity_poly.type
_entity_poly.pdbx_seq_one_letter_code
_entity_poly.pdbx_strand_id
1 'polypeptide(L)'
;MKFVKLSLGSGFGSGLLPFAPGTWGSLLSLVPIYFIISSGNIYILPAFVIVTSLLSLWVSPACEKEWGKDPGKLVMDEWAGQALTFVSISFTGIPDTDLMTLGIGFILFRLFDILKPLGI
;
A
#
# COMPACT_ATOMS: atom_id res chain seq x y z
N MET A 1 15.24 1.21 17.48
CA MET A 1 14.84 1.16 16.05
C MET A 1 13.99 -0.06 15.68
N LYS A 2 14.14 -1.24 16.32
CA LYS A 2 13.35 -2.45 15.98
C LYS A 2 11.83 -2.18 15.92
N PHE A 3 11.27 -1.59 16.98
CA PHE A 3 9.84 -1.25 17.03
C PHE A 3 9.39 -0.42 15.82
N VAL A 4 10.11 0.65 15.49
CA VAL A 4 9.80 1.52 14.34
C VAL A 4 9.77 0.72 13.03
N LYS A 5 10.76 -0.16 12.80
CA LYS A 5 10.80 -0.98 11.60
C LYS A 5 9.64 -1.96 11.51
N LEU A 6 9.25 -2.60 12.61
CA LEU A 6 8.12 -3.53 12.63
C LEU A 6 6.78 -2.81 12.48
N SER A 7 6.62 -1.63 13.09
CA SER A 7 5.42 -0.80 12.93
C SER A 7 5.28 -0.33 11.49
N LEU A 8 6.35 0.14 10.86
CA LEU A 8 6.33 0.53 9.45
C LEU A 8 6.14 -0.69 8.53
N GLY A 9 6.88 -1.77 8.76
CA GLY A 9 6.77 -3.00 7.96
C GLY A 9 5.37 -3.59 7.98
N SER A 10 4.68 -3.58 9.13
CA SER A 10 3.28 -4.00 9.23
C SER A 10 2.25 -2.98 8.70
N GLY A 11 2.68 -1.91 8.03
CA GLY A 11 1.77 -0.87 7.56
C GLY A 11 0.98 -0.26 8.71
N PHE A 12 1.68 0.12 9.79
CA PHE A 12 1.10 0.66 11.02
C PHE A 12 0.12 -0.30 11.73
N GLY A 13 0.41 -1.60 11.68
CA GLY A 13 -0.36 -2.66 12.34
C GLY A 13 -1.44 -3.30 11.47
N SER A 14 -1.71 -2.78 10.27
CA SER A 14 -2.68 -3.38 9.33
C SER A 14 -2.29 -4.80 8.92
N GLY A 15 -1.00 -5.06 8.66
CA GLY A 15 -0.46 -6.39 8.37
C GLY A 15 -0.53 -7.37 9.55
N LEU A 16 -0.95 -6.96 10.74
CA LEU A 16 -1.16 -7.84 11.88
C LEU A 16 -2.61 -8.37 11.97
N LEU A 17 -3.51 -7.84 11.14
CA LEU A 17 -4.91 -8.27 11.10
C LEU A 17 -5.06 -9.66 10.45
N PRO A 18 -6.08 -10.45 10.84
CA PRO A 18 -6.18 -11.85 10.45
C PRO A 18 -6.69 -12.07 9.01
N PHE A 19 -6.59 -13.32 8.55
CA PHE A 19 -7.17 -13.92 7.33
C PHE A 19 -6.72 -13.38 5.96
N ALA A 20 -6.13 -12.18 5.86
CA ALA A 20 -5.44 -11.68 4.67
C ALA A 20 -4.68 -10.37 4.96
N PRO A 21 -3.52 -10.41 5.65
CA PRO A 21 -2.75 -9.21 6.02
C PRO A 21 -2.55 -8.18 4.90
N GLY A 22 -2.17 -8.62 3.69
CA GLY A 22 -1.96 -7.74 2.55
C GLY A 22 -3.22 -6.99 2.11
N THR A 23 -4.41 -7.56 2.34
CA THR A 23 -5.69 -6.88 2.07
C THR A 23 -5.90 -5.72 3.04
N TRP A 24 -5.58 -5.93 4.32
CA TRP A 24 -5.66 -4.87 5.33
C TRP A 24 -4.61 -3.76 5.09
N GLY A 25 -3.39 -4.14 4.72
CA GLY A 25 -2.35 -3.20 4.31
C GLY A 25 -2.79 -2.34 3.13
N SER A 26 -3.29 -3.00 2.09
CA SER A 26 -3.83 -2.38 0.89
C SER A 26 -5.02 -1.44 1.17
N LEU A 27 -5.89 -1.81 2.10
CA LEU A 27 -7.05 -0.99 2.45
C LEU A 27 -6.63 0.25 3.23
N LEU A 28 -5.73 0.09 4.21
CA LEU A 28 -5.26 1.22 5.01
C LEU A 28 -4.46 2.23 4.20
N SER A 29 -3.70 1.78 3.18
CA SER A 29 -2.95 2.70 2.31
C SER A 29 -3.86 3.63 1.51
N LEU A 30 -5.14 3.30 1.29
CA LEU A 30 -6.08 4.18 0.58
C LEU A 30 -6.31 5.50 1.32
N VAL A 31 -6.16 5.54 2.66
CA VAL A 31 -6.37 6.74 3.47
C VAL A 31 -5.39 7.87 3.07
N PRO A 32 -4.05 7.69 3.14
CA PRO A 32 -3.13 8.73 2.68
C PRO A 32 -3.24 8.97 1.17
N ILE A 33 -3.49 7.95 0.36
CA ILE A 33 -3.67 8.10 -1.10
C ILE A 33 -4.82 9.06 -1.41
N TYR A 34 -5.97 8.91 -0.74
CA TYR A 34 -7.13 9.80 -0.93
C TYR A 34 -6.76 11.27 -0.70
N PHE A 35 -6.11 11.57 0.43
CA PHE A 35 -5.72 12.94 0.76
C PHE A 35 -4.64 13.49 -0.17
N ILE A 36 -3.69 12.65 -0.60
CA ILE A 36 -2.64 13.04 -1.54
C ILE A 36 -3.26 13.43 -2.89
N ILE A 37 -4.15 12.60 -3.45
CA ILE A 37 -4.81 12.91 -4.73
C ILE A 37 -5.70 14.15 -4.59
N SER A 38 -6.46 14.23 -3.49
CA SER A 38 -7.34 15.38 -3.20
C SER A 38 -6.57 16.71 -3.05
N SER A 39 -5.27 16.67 -2.73
CA SER A 39 -4.44 17.88 -2.69
C SER A 39 -4.20 18.52 -4.05
N GLY A 40 -4.42 17.78 -5.15
CA GLY A 40 -4.19 18.23 -6.53
C GLY A 40 -2.71 18.34 -6.92
N ASN A 41 -1.76 18.06 -6.01
CA ASN A 41 -0.34 18.13 -6.32
C ASN A 41 0.16 16.83 -6.93
N ILE A 42 0.38 16.87 -8.24
CA ILE A 42 0.79 15.71 -9.06
C ILE A 42 2.14 15.10 -8.68
N TYR A 43 2.98 15.81 -7.90
CA TYR A 43 4.31 15.32 -7.51
C TYR A 43 4.29 14.48 -6.23
N ILE A 44 3.27 14.63 -5.38
CA ILE A 44 3.26 13.99 -4.06
C ILE A 44 3.02 12.48 -4.17
N LEU A 45 2.11 12.04 -5.05
CA LEU A 45 1.81 10.61 -5.18
C LEU A 45 2.99 9.79 -5.74
N PRO A 46 3.68 10.22 -6.83
CA PRO A 46 4.92 9.57 -7.27
C PRO A 46 6.00 9.55 -6.18
N ALA A 47 6.18 10.64 -5.43
CA ALA A 47 7.11 10.66 -4.31
C ALA A 47 6.72 9.65 -3.22
N PHE A 48 5.43 9.52 -2.92
CA PHE A 48 4.90 8.55 -1.97
C PHE A 48 5.15 7.11 -2.41
N VAL A 49 4.99 6.79 -3.70
CA VAL A 49 5.35 5.47 -4.28
C VAL A 49 6.84 5.17 -4.05
N ILE A 50 7.72 6.13 -4.34
CA ILE A 50 9.17 5.95 -4.18
C ILE A 50 9.51 5.73 -2.70
N VAL A 51 8.96 6.57 -1.81
CA VAL A 51 9.22 6.48 -0.37
C VAL A 51 8.74 5.15 0.20
N THR A 52 7.52 4.72 -0.10
CA THR A 52 6.97 3.44 0.39
C THR A 52 7.73 2.24 -0.16
N SER A 53 8.14 2.27 -1.43
CA SER A 53 9.02 1.26 -2.04
C SER A 53 10.36 1.14 -1.30
N LEU A 54 11.03 2.27 -1.05
CA LEU A 54 12.31 2.30 -0.32
C LEU A 54 12.15 1.87 1.14
N LEU A 55 11.04 2.26 1.77
CA LEU A 55 10.73 1.83 3.14
C LEU A 55 10.52 0.32 3.20
N SER A 56 9.81 -0.29 2.25
CA SER A 56 9.60 -1.74 2.18
C SER A 56 10.95 -2.49 2.16
N LEU A 57 11.86 -2.07 1.27
CA LEU A 57 13.22 -2.64 1.21
C LEU A 57 14.02 -2.44 2.52
N TRP A 58 13.90 -1.28 3.15
CA TRP A 58 14.65 -0.96 4.37
C TRP A 58 14.16 -1.70 5.62
N VAL A 59 12.85 -1.98 5.71
CA VAL A 59 12.26 -2.67 6.87
C VAL A 59 12.23 -4.19 6.70
N SER A 60 12.24 -4.70 5.47
CA SER A 60 12.17 -6.13 5.16
C SER A 60 13.15 -7.00 5.97
N PRO A 61 14.48 -6.72 6.04
CA PRO A 61 15.41 -7.56 6.80
C PRO A 61 15.09 -7.67 8.30
N ALA A 62 14.52 -6.61 8.88
CA ALA A 62 14.13 -6.62 10.29
C ALA A 62 12.82 -7.39 10.51
N CYS A 63 11.90 -7.33 9.55
CA CYS A 63 10.64 -8.06 9.57
C CYS A 63 10.88 -9.56 9.33
N GLU A 64 11.73 -9.94 8.39
CA GLU A 64 12.10 -11.33 8.13
C GLU A 64 12.77 -11.98 9.35
N LYS A 65 13.64 -11.23 10.03
CA LYS A 65 14.27 -11.69 11.28
C LYS A 65 13.26 -11.96 12.40
N GLU A 66 12.17 -11.20 12.46
CA GLU A 66 11.18 -11.30 13.54
C GLU A 66 10.06 -12.29 13.24
N TRP A 67 9.57 -12.30 12.00
CA TRP A 67 8.36 -13.01 11.61
C TRP A 67 8.64 -14.22 10.70
N GLY A 68 9.91 -14.46 10.35
CA GLY A 68 10.31 -15.51 9.42
C GLY A 68 10.44 -14.99 7.99
N LYS A 69 10.98 -15.84 7.12
CA LYS A 69 11.20 -15.52 5.70
C LYS A 69 9.87 -15.19 5.01
N ASP A 70 9.88 -14.16 4.18
CA ASP A 70 8.71 -13.69 3.40
C ASP A 70 7.43 -13.59 4.25
N PRO A 71 7.44 -12.76 5.31
CA PRO A 71 6.35 -12.73 6.26
C PRO A 71 5.17 -11.99 5.65
N GLY A 72 4.01 -12.65 5.52
CA GLY A 72 2.79 -11.98 5.05
C GLY A 72 2.34 -10.77 5.91
N LYS A 73 2.93 -10.57 7.10
CA LYS A 73 2.70 -9.38 7.95
C LYS A 73 3.46 -8.14 7.47
N LEU A 74 4.49 -8.28 6.65
CA LEU A 74 5.15 -7.18 5.96
C LEU A 74 4.20 -6.75 4.84
N VAL A 75 3.68 -5.52 4.91
CA VAL A 75 2.68 -5.03 3.96
C VAL A 75 3.01 -3.66 3.34
N MET A 76 4.27 -3.22 3.45
CA MET A 76 4.68 -1.89 2.98
C MET A 76 4.85 -1.84 1.46
N ASP A 77 5.08 -2.99 0.83
CA ASP A 77 5.04 -3.18 -0.62
C ASP A 77 3.62 -3.04 -1.19
N GLU A 78 2.58 -3.47 -0.47
CA GLU A 78 1.19 -3.23 -0.86
C GLU A 78 0.83 -1.75 -0.82
N TRP A 79 1.40 -1.00 0.12
CA TRP A 79 1.23 0.46 0.15
C TRP A 79 1.83 1.12 -1.11
N ALA A 80 3.01 0.65 -1.52
CA ALA A 80 3.67 1.13 -2.74
C ALA A 80 2.87 0.75 -4.00
N GLY A 81 2.41 -0.50 -4.10
CA GLY A 81 1.62 -0.99 -5.22
C GLY A 81 0.25 -0.32 -5.35
N GLN A 82 -0.43 -0.10 -4.22
CA GLN A 82 -1.67 0.68 -4.20
C GLN A 82 -1.43 2.12 -4.66
N ALA A 83 -0.42 2.80 -4.11
CA ALA A 83 -0.10 4.17 -4.52
C ALA A 83 0.22 4.26 -6.03
N LEU A 84 0.95 3.27 -6.56
CA LEU A 84 1.29 3.20 -7.98
C LEU A 84 0.05 3.05 -8.86
N THR A 85 -0.95 2.29 -8.41
CA THR A 85 -2.23 2.08 -9.13
C THR A 85 -2.94 3.41 -9.41
N PHE A 86 -2.80 4.39 -8.52
CA PHE A 86 -3.46 5.69 -8.65
C PHE A 86 -2.56 6.81 -9.19
N VAL A 87 -1.31 6.54 -9.58
CA VAL A 87 -0.31 7.58 -9.90
C VAL A 87 -0.74 8.55 -11.01
N SER A 88 -1.56 8.07 -11.95
CA SER A 88 -2.09 8.86 -13.08
C SER A 88 -3.58 9.18 -12.94
N ILE A 89 -4.17 8.93 -11.76
CA ILE A 89 -5.58 9.19 -11.48
C ILE A 89 -5.72 10.56 -10.82
N SER A 90 -6.75 11.29 -11.22
CA SER A 90 -7.17 12.55 -10.60
C SER A 90 -8.60 12.42 -10.10
N PHE A 91 -8.88 12.99 -8.94
CA PHE A 91 -10.23 13.02 -8.39
C PHE A 91 -11.05 14.16 -8.97
N THR A 92 -12.35 13.90 -9.03
CA THR A 92 -13.35 14.83 -9.55
C THR A 92 -13.81 15.83 -8.49
N GLY A 93 -13.56 15.53 -7.21
CA GLY A 93 -14.09 16.27 -6.06
C GLY A 93 -15.51 15.90 -5.69
N ILE A 94 -16.13 14.95 -6.42
CA ILE A 94 -17.45 14.40 -6.12
C ILE A 94 -17.24 13.15 -5.25
N PRO A 95 -17.68 13.15 -3.97
CA PRO A 95 -17.34 12.09 -3.02
C PRO A 95 -17.67 10.67 -3.51
N ASP A 96 -18.86 10.46 -4.06
CA ASP A 96 -19.29 9.13 -4.53
C ASP A 96 -18.44 8.61 -5.69
N THR A 97 -18.10 9.49 -6.64
CA THR A 97 -17.25 9.15 -7.80
C THR A 97 -15.83 8.83 -7.36
N ASP A 98 -15.27 9.62 -6.44
CA ASP A 98 -13.90 9.47 -5.97
C ASP A 98 -13.75 8.19 -5.11
N LEU A 99 -14.75 7.89 -4.26
CA LEU A 99 -14.80 6.64 -3.50
C LEU A 99 -14.98 5.42 -4.41
N MET A 100 -15.82 5.52 -5.44
CA MET A 100 -15.95 4.44 -6.43
C MET A 100 -14.63 4.20 -7.17
N THR A 101 -13.92 5.27 -7.53
CA THR A 101 -12.60 5.19 -8.18
C THR A 101 -11.59 4.49 -7.28
N LEU A 102 -11.54 4.82 -5.98
CA LEU A 102 -10.71 4.13 -5.00
C LEU A 102 -11.07 2.65 -4.87
N GLY A 103 -12.37 2.32 -4.80
CA GLY A 103 -12.83 0.94 -4.70
C GLY A 103 -12.43 0.10 -5.91
N ILE A 104 -12.58 0.64 -7.12
CA ILE A 104 -12.17 -0.04 -8.36
C ILE A 104 -10.65 -0.24 -8.39
N GLY A 105 -9.86 0.80 -8.10
CA GLY A 105 -8.41 0.69 -8.08
C GLY A 105 -7.92 -0.32 -7.04
N PHE A 106 -8.53 -0.34 -5.85
CA PHE A 106 -8.23 -1.32 -4.81
C PHE A 106 -8.49 -2.76 -5.30
N ILE A 107 -9.66 -3.02 -5.89
CA ILE A 107 -10.04 -4.35 -6.39
C ILE A 107 -9.08 -4.78 -7.50
N LEU A 108 -8.81 -3.90 -8.47
CA LEU A 108 -7.91 -4.21 -9.58
C LEU A 108 -6.50 -4.50 -9.08
N PHE A 109 -5.96 -3.68 -8.18
CA PHE A 109 -4.66 -3.95 -7.57
C PHE A 109 -4.62 -5.32 -6.90
N ARG A 110 -5.58 -5.63 -6.01
CA ARG A 110 -5.62 -6.93 -5.34
C ARG A 110 -5.76 -8.09 -6.32
N LEU A 111 -6.55 -7.92 -7.38
CA LEU A 111 -6.70 -8.92 -8.43
C LEU A 111 -5.36 -9.22 -9.11
N PHE A 112 -4.63 -8.19 -9.55
CA PHE A 112 -3.35 -8.38 -10.23
C PHE A 112 -2.23 -8.86 -9.30
N ASP A 113 -2.18 -8.35 -8.06
CA ASP A 113 -1.20 -8.74 -7.04
C ASP A 113 -1.34 -10.22 -6.63
N ILE A 114 -2.58 -10.72 -6.52
CA ILE A 114 -2.85 -12.12 -6.15
C ILE A 114 -2.70 -13.05 -7.35
N LEU A 115 -3.28 -12.69 -8.51
CA LEU A 115 -3.35 -13.59 -9.65
C LEU A 115 -2.04 -13.68 -10.43
N LYS A 116 -1.23 -12.62 -10.41
CA LYS A 116 0.06 -12.56 -11.11
C LYS A 116 -0.04 -13.13 -12.54
N PRO A 117 -0.95 -12.60 -13.39
CA PRO A 117 -1.30 -13.24 -14.66
C PRO A 117 -0.12 -13.39 -15.63
N LEU A 118 0.95 -12.63 -15.42
CA LEU A 118 2.19 -12.69 -16.21
C LEU A 118 3.26 -13.62 -15.60
N GLY A 119 2.98 -14.28 -14.49
CA GLY A 119 3.89 -15.23 -13.83
C GLY A 119 5.05 -14.59 -13.04
N ILE A 120 4.90 -13.32 -12.66
CA ILE A 120 5.87 -12.56 -11.85
C ILE A 120 5.44 -12.45 -10.38
#